data_AF-M4WVC1-F1
#
_entry.id   AF-M4WVC1-F1
#
_cell.length_a   1.000
_cell.length_b   1.000
_cell.length_c   1.000
_cell.angle_alpha   90.00
_cell.angle_beta   90.00
_cell.angle_gamma   90.00
#
_symmetry.space_group_name_H-M   'P 1'
#
loop_
_entity.id
_entity.type
_entity.pdbx_description
1 polymer ?
#
loop_
_entity_poly.entity_id
_entity_poly.type
_entity_poly.pdbx_seq_one_letter_code
_entity_poly.pdbx_strand_id
1 'polypeptide(L)'
;MQKVSLGPLSNLVYLRIRDSQAPHTVFRTPLFEDRYTDMRPHEDDTTVGTYWIDFDKQKRSFEIGVPEWRENWLNTFISNAPYSINEN
;
A
#
# COMPACT_ATOMS: atom_id res chain seq x y z
N MET A 1 -6.56 7.96 -6.51
CA MET A 1 -6.13 6.70 -5.88
C MET A 1 -7.36 6.03 -5.30
N GLN A 2 -7.53 4.72 -5.46
CA GLN A 2 -8.73 4.01 -5.05
C GLN A 2 -8.36 2.73 -4.28
N LYS A 3 -9.02 2.49 -3.15
CA LYS A 3 -8.93 1.22 -2.40
C LYS A 3 -9.74 0.11 -3.07
N VAL A 4 -9.21 -1.11 -3.11
CA VAL A 4 -9.90 -2.31 -3.60
C VAL A 4 -9.77 -3.42 -2.55
N SER A 5 -10.90 -4.04 -2.17
CA SER A 5 -10.96 -5.17 -1.25
C SER A 5 -11.03 -6.50 -2.00
N LEU A 6 -10.43 -7.55 -1.42
CA LEU A 6 -10.46 -8.92 -1.95
C LEU A 6 -11.74 -9.71 -1.59
N GLY A 7 -12.70 -9.09 -0.90
CA GLY A 7 -13.96 -9.71 -0.52
C GLY A 7 -14.14 -9.82 1.00
N PRO A 8 -15.28 -10.35 1.46
CA PRO A 8 -15.69 -10.27 2.87
C PRO A 8 -14.87 -11.14 3.84
N LEU A 9 -14.00 -12.03 3.32
CA LEU A 9 -13.23 -13.00 4.12
C LEU A 9 -11.77 -12.60 4.35
N SER A 10 -11.28 -11.50 3.78
CA SER A 10 -9.95 -10.98 4.06
C SER A 10 -10.00 -9.49 4.41
N ASN A 11 -9.26 -9.10 5.45
CA ASN A 11 -8.99 -7.71 5.80
C ASN A 11 -7.92 -7.09 4.88
N LEU A 12 -7.62 -7.72 3.74
CA LEU A 12 -6.57 -7.29 2.83
C LEU A 12 -7.15 -6.46 1.70
N VAL A 13 -6.48 -5.35 1.45
CA VAL A 13 -6.81 -4.40 0.39
C VAL A 13 -5.55 -4.06 -0.39
N TYR A 14 -5.73 -3.49 -1.57
CA TYR A 14 -4.65 -2.81 -2.30
C TYR A 14 -5.13 -1.46 -2.82
N LEU A 15 -4.18 -0.59 -3.12
CA LEU A 15 -4.44 0.72 -3.68
C LEU A 15 -4.18 0.67 -5.17
N ARG A 16 -5.13 1.22 -5.93
CA ARG A 16 -5.07 1.35 -7.38
C ARG A 16 -4.92 2.81 -7.75
N ILE A 17 -3.84 3.14 -8.44
CA ILE A 17 -3.59 4.46 -9.02
C ILE A 17 -3.78 4.36 -10.53
N ARG A 18 -4.61 5.25 -11.08
CA ARG A 18 -4.78 5.44 -12.51
C ARG A 18 -4.22 6.79 -12.89
N ASP A 19 -3.45 6.84 -13.96
CA ASP A 19 -3.05 8.11 -14.55
C ASP A 19 -4.27 8.71 -15.27
N SER A 20 -4.62 9.96 -14.92
CA SER A 20 -5.71 10.69 -15.58
C SER A 20 -5.44 11.00 -17.05
N GLN A 21 -4.16 11.17 -17.43
CA GLN A 21 -3.74 11.49 -18.79
C GLN A 21 -3.49 10.22 -19.61
N ALA A 22 -3.28 9.08 -18.94
CA ALA A 22 -3.12 7.77 -19.58
C ALA A 22 -3.98 6.73 -18.83
N PRO A 23 -5.30 6.66 -19.08
CA PRO A 23 -6.24 5.85 -18.30
C PRO A 23 -5.96 4.34 -18.29
N HIS A 24 -5.23 3.85 -19.28
CA HIS A 24 -4.79 2.45 -19.39
C HIS A 24 -3.59 2.13 -18.48
N THR A 25 -2.91 3.14 -17.95
CA THR A 25 -1.78 2.99 -17.03
C THR A 25 -2.31 2.87 -15.60
N VAL A 26 -2.18 1.66 -15.04
CA VAL A 26 -2.67 1.32 -13.71
C VAL A 26 -1.53 0.78 -12.85
N PHE A 27 -1.32 1.38 -11.69
CA PHE A 27 -0.38 0.91 -10.68
C PHE A 27 -1.12 0.37 -9.46
N ARG A 28 -0.67 -0.75 -8.94
CA ARG A 28 -1.26 -1.46 -7.81
C ARG A 28 -0.18 -1.71 -6.77
N THR A 29 -0.47 -1.35 -5.53
CA THR A 29 0.36 -1.74 -4.40
C THR A 29 0.33 -3.26 -4.21
N PRO A 30 1.29 -3.84 -3.47
CA PRO A 30 1.05 -5.10 -2.78
C PRO A 30 -0.19 -5.02 -1.86
N LEU A 31 -0.67 -6.18 -1.44
CA LEU A 31 -1.72 -6.29 -0.43
C LEU A 31 -1.21 -5.85 0.94
N PHE A 32 -2.07 -5.18 1.68
CA PHE A 32 -1.84 -4.77 3.05
C PHE A 32 -3.16 -4.77 3.82
N GLU A 33 -3.09 -4.71 5.15
CA GLU A 33 -4.30 -4.71 5.99
C GLU A 33 -5.08 -3.39 5.87
N ASP A 34 -6.41 -3.47 5.75
CA ASP A 34 -7.29 -2.31 5.58
C ASP A 34 -7.13 -1.27 6.70
N ARG A 35 -6.75 -1.72 7.90
CA ARG A 35 -6.46 -0.83 9.05
C ARG A 35 -5.38 0.21 8.74
N TYR A 36 -4.46 -0.06 7.82
CA TYR A 36 -3.42 0.89 7.43
C TYR A 36 -3.91 1.97 6.45
N THR A 37 -5.14 1.85 5.91
CA THR A 37 -5.75 2.96 5.15
C THR A 37 -6.24 4.09 6.05
N ASP A 38 -6.45 3.78 7.32
CA ASP A 38 -6.72 4.74 8.35
C ASP A 38 -5.36 5.30 8.81
N MET A 39 -4.90 6.36 8.13
CA MET A 39 -3.58 7.00 8.28
C MET A 39 -3.43 7.75 9.62
N ARG A 40 -3.74 7.05 10.70
CA ARG A 40 -3.61 7.56 12.06
C ARG A 40 -2.16 7.47 12.53
N PRO A 41 -1.77 8.35 13.45
CA PRO A 41 -0.48 8.25 14.11
C PRO A 41 -0.36 6.91 14.85
N HIS A 42 0.80 6.29 14.69
CA HIS A 42 1.26 5.17 15.50
C HIS A 42 2.07 5.73 16.66
N GLU A 43 1.71 5.35 17.87
CA GLU A 43 2.41 5.74 19.09
C GLU A 43 2.65 4.47 19.92
N ASP A 44 3.93 4.22 20.23
CA ASP A 44 4.38 3.20 21.18
C ASP A 44 5.20 3.87 22.31
N ASP A 45 5.73 3.06 23.24
CA ASP A 45 6.47 3.56 24.42
C ASP A 45 7.73 4.38 24.07
N THR A 46 8.17 4.37 22.81
CA THR A 46 9.43 4.96 22.33
C THR A 46 9.30 5.83 21.07
N THR A 47 8.26 5.64 20.25
CA THR A 47 8.16 6.20 18.90
C THR A 47 6.76 6.75 18.61
N VAL A 48 6.71 7.94 18.00
CA VAL A 48 5.50 8.52 17.40
C VAL A 48 5.73 8.67 15.90
N GLY A 49 4.92 8.00 15.09
CA GLY A 49 4.96 8.00 13.63
C GLY A 49 3.55 8.01 13.03
N THR A 50 3.42 7.87 11.71
CA THR A 50 2.11 7.71 11.02
C THR A 50 2.29 6.65 9.94
N TYR A 51 1.26 5.84 9.69
CA TYR A 51 1.29 4.89 8.57
C TYR A 51 1.18 5.62 7.24
N TRP A 52 2.03 5.28 6.28
CA TRP A 52 2.06 5.96 5.00
C TRP A 52 2.32 5.00 3.83
N ILE A 53 1.74 5.36 2.68
CA ILE A 53 1.92 4.68 1.41
C ILE A 53 2.08 5.77 0.36
N ASP A 54 3.30 5.97 -0.11
CA ASP A 54 3.62 6.97 -1.11
C ASP A 54 3.80 6.32 -2.47
N PHE A 55 3.44 7.07 -3.52
CA PHE A 55 3.69 6.69 -4.90
C PHE A 55 4.61 7.72 -5.55
N ASP A 56 5.86 7.32 -5.79
CA ASP A 56 6.81 8.11 -6.55
C ASP A 56 6.38 8.08 -8.03
N LYS A 57 5.89 9.22 -8.53
CA LYS A 57 5.40 9.34 -9.92
C LYS A 57 6.52 9.25 -10.95
N GLN A 58 7.76 9.63 -10.61
CA GLN A 58 8.90 9.58 -11.51
C GLN A 58 9.40 8.15 -11.66
N LYS A 59 9.59 7.45 -10.53
CA LYS A 59 10.05 6.06 -10.48
C LYS A 59 8.93 5.04 -10.74
N ARG A 60 7.66 5.48 -10.63
CA ARG A 60 6.45 4.63 -10.71
C ARG A 60 6.52 3.48 -9.70
N SER A 61 6.96 3.79 -8.49
CA SER A 61 7.17 2.82 -7.40
C SER A 61 6.43 3.25 -6.14
N PHE A 62 6.16 2.27 -5.27
CA PHE A 62 5.57 2.52 -3.96
C PHE A 62 6.62 2.48 -2.86
N GLU A 63 6.48 3.38 -1.90
CA GLU A 63 7.22 3.32 -0.64
C GLU A 63 6.17 3.15 0.48
N ILE A 64 6.37 2.15 1.33
CA ILE A 64 5.37 1.71 2.30
C ILE A 64 5.99 1.71 3.69
N GLY A 65 5.47 2.55 4.58
CA GLY A 65 5.83 2.60 5.99
C GLY A 65 4.64 2.15 6.85
N VAL A 66 4.52 0.84 7.07
CA VAL A 66 3.49 0.26 7.95
C VAL A 66 4.15 -0.76 8.90
N PRO A 67 3.70 -0.86 10.16
CA PRO A 67 4.24 -1.80 11.12
C PRO A 67 3.85 -3.23 10.73
N GLU A 68 4.66 -4.18 11.17
CA GLU A 68 4.39 -5.62 11.01
C GLU A 68 4.04 -5.99 9.56
N TRP A 69 4.84 -5.54 8.58
CA TRP A 69 4.62 -5.91 7.18
C TRP A 69 4.59 -7.42 7.02
N ARG A 70 3.53 -7.94 6.39
CA ARG A 70 3.37 -9.36 6.08
C ARG A 70 3.26 -9.53 4.58
N GLU A 71 4.31 -10.08 3.99
CA GLU A 71 4.32 -10.41 2.58
C GLU A 71 3.24 -11.47 2.29
N ASN A 72 2.45 -11.26 1.24
CA ASN A 72 1.40 -12.18 0.82
C ASN A 72 1.75 -12.73 -0.57
N TRP A 73 1.68 -14.04 -0.76
CA TRP A 73 1.99 -14.67 -2.05
C TRP A 73 1.14 -14.14 -3.22
N LEU A 74 -0.09 -13.67 -2.94
CA LEU A 74 -0.96 -13.05 -3.96
C LEU A 74 -0.38 -11.76 -4.54
N ASN A 75 0.61 -11.15 -3.88
CA ASN A 75 1.30 -9.95 -4.36
C ASN A 75 1.97 -10.19 -5.71
N THR A 76 2.38 -11.42 -6.02
CA THR A 76 2.92 -11.80 -7.35
C THR A 76 1.91 -11.58 -8.49
N PHE A 77 0.61 -11.62 -8.20
CA PHE A 77 -0.45 -11.41 -9.20
C PHE A 77 -1.10 -10.02 -9.11
N ILE A 78 -1.21 -9.47 -7.89
CA ILE A 78 -1.95 -8.23 -7.63
C ILE A 78 -1.05 -7.01 -7.83
N SER A 79 0.15 -7.03 -7.25
CA SER A 79 1.10 -5.93 -7.38
C SER A 79 1.67 -5.92 -8.79
N ASN A 80 1.79 -4.73 -9.38
CA ASN A 80 2.37 -4.56 -10.71
C ASN A 80 3.33 -3.37 -10.79
N ALA A 81 3.79 -2.89 -9.64
CA ALA A 81 4.77 -1.82 -9.53
C ALA A 81 5.85 -2.23 -8.52
N PRO A 82 7.11 -1.79 -8.70
CA PRO A 82 8.14 -1.94 -7.69
C PRO A 82 7.69 -1.30 -6.37
N TYR A 83 8.09 -1.90 -5.25
CA TYR A 83 7.84 -1.33 -3.92
C TYR A 83 8.98 -1.61 -2.95
N SER A 84 9.14 -0.73 -1.97
CA SER A 84 10.02 -0.92 -0.82
C SER A 84 9.24 -0.81 0.48
N ILE A 85 9.62 -1.63 1.45
CA ILE A 85 9.08 -1.60 2.81
C ILE A 85 10.10 -0.87 3.67
N ASN A 86 9.65 0.22 4.28
CA ASN A 86 10.42 0.96 5.26
C ASN A 86 9.92 0.50 6.64
N GLU A 87 10.63 -0.47 7.21
CA GLU A 87 10.46 -0.84 8.61
C GLU A 87 10.98 0.35 9.43
N ASN A 88 10.06 1.00 10.16
CA ASN A 88 10.40 2.10 11.04
C ASN A 88 11.01 1.56 12.34
#